data_AF-A0AAC8QTJ1-F1
#
_entry.id   AF-A0AAC8QTJ1-F1
#
_cell.length_a   1.000
_cell.length_b   1.000
_cell.length_c   1.000
_cell.angle_alpha   90.00
_cell.angle_beta   90.00
_cell.angle_gamma   90.00
#
_symmetry.space_group_name_H-M   'P 1'
#
loop_
_entity.id
_entity.type
_entity.pdbx_description
1 polymer ?
#
loop_
_entity_poly.entity_id
_entity_poly.type
_entity_poly.pdbx_seq_one_letter_code
_entity_poly.pdbx_strand_id
1 'polypeptide(L)'
;MHNKKSKYKHQSSFWMYLKKCGCYRVKCGKFTDVYGDISFNTEAGRRLRIPASVNFHGQVRITQTNKLSPNITFFNEFHVLPLAIDTIDTHKTPHLRIPESTRFMSCVFLNTFHGRWPESIHTIKGHFFWTYSYIRKMPEVFSVHGDMNLSGSNIKKCLHELELKGDVIIPGIKIR
;
A
#
# COMPACT_ATOMS: atom_id res chain seq x y z
N MET A 1 -43.32 -10.66 26.60
CA MET A 1 -43.11 -10.30 25.18
C MET A 1 -41.69 -10.65 24.79
N HIS A 2 -41.51 -11.65 23.92
CA HIS A 2 -40.19 -12.14 23.50
C HIS A 2 -39.50 -11.13 22.58
N ASN A 3 -38.41 -10.52 23.06
CA ASN A 3 -37.62 -9.57 22.29
C ASN A 3 -36.79 -10.34 21.25
N LYS A 4 -37.26 -10.37 19.99
CA LYS A 4 -36.54 -10.96 18.85
C LYS A 4 -35.26 -10.15 18.62
N LYS A 5 -34.15 -10.57 19.23
CA LYS A 5 -32.80 -10.09 18.89
C LYS A 5 -32.60 -10.22 17.38
N SER A 6 -32.38 -9.09 16.73
CA SER A 6 -32.03 -8.96 15.32
C SER A 6 -31.01 -10.03 14.90
N LYS A 7 -31.39 -10.90 13.97
CA LYS A 7 -30.60 -12.04 13.47
C LYS A 7 -29.60 -11.64 12.38
N TYR A 8 -29.38 -10.35 12.13
CA TYR A 8 -28.43 -9.90 11.12
C TYR A 8 -27.07 -9.64 11.76
N LYS A 9 -26.15 -10.60 11.64
CA LYS A 9 -24.72 -10.34 11.87
C LYS A 9 -24.31 -9.22 10.91
N HIS A 10 -24.14 -8.00 11.42
CA HIS A 10 -23.57 -6.90 10.66
C HIS A 10 -22.23 -7.35 10.07
N GLN A 11 -22.21 -7.64 8.76
CA GLN A 11 -20.96 -7.88 8.05
C GLN A 11 -20.25 -6.54 7.95
N SER A 12 -18.95 -6.50 8.27
CA SER A 12 -18.19 -5.26 8.16
C SER A 12 -18.19 -4.78 6.71
N SER A 13 -18.34 -3.47 6.51
CA SER A 13 -18.40 -2.84 5.19
C SER A 13 -17.21 -3.17 4.30
N PHE A 14 -16.03 -3.37 4.92
CA PHE A 14 -14.84 -3.83 4.21
C PHE A 14 -15.05 -5.21 3.58
N TRP A 15 -15.54 -6.19 4.33
CA TRP A 15 -15.75 -7.54 3.82
C TRP A 15 -16.86 -7.61 2.77
N MET A 16 -17.89 -6.77 2.90
CA MET A 16 -18.93 -6.64 1.87
C MET A 16 -18.36 -6.05 0.58
N TYR A 17 -17.48 -5.05 0.68
CA TYR A 17 -16.77 -4.49 -0.47
C TYR A 17 -15.93 -5.55 -1.19
N LEU A 18 -15.12 -6.32 -0.45
CA LEU A 18 -14.32 -7.41 -1.01
C LEU A 18 -15.17 -8.41 -1.80
N LYS A 19 -16.30 -8.86 -1.22
CA LYS A 19 -17.22 -9.78 -1.88
C LYS A 19 -17.78 -9.19 -3.18
N LYS A 20 -18.13 -7.90 -3.18
CA LYS A 20 -18.63 -7.20 -4.38
C LYS A 20 -17.56 -7.10 -5.48
N CYS A 21 -16.30 -7.00 -5.11
CA CYS A 21 -15.16 -7.04 -6.03
C CYS A 21 -14.85 -8.45 -6.56
N GLY A 22 -15.60 -9.48 -6.15
CA GLY A 22 -15.35 -10.87 -6.55
C GLY A 22 -14.28 -11.58 -5.71
N CYS A 23 -13.75 -10.93 -4.67
CA CYS A 23 -12.79 -11.56 -3.78
C CYS A 23 -13.52 -12.52 -2.81
N TYR A 24 -12.86 -13.61 -2.46
CA TYR A 24 -13.28 -14.50 -1.38
C TYR A 24 -12.24 -14.51 -0.26
N ARG A 25 -12.66 -14.93 0.94
CA ARG A 25 -11.80 -14.96 2.12
C ARG A 25 -11.80 -16.32 2.80
N VAL A 26 -10.66 -16.71 3.35
CA VAL A 26 -10.46 -17.90 4.17
C VAL A 26 -9.87 -17.48 5.50
N LYS A 27 -10.45 -17.94 6.62
CA LYS A 27 -9.92 -17.62 7.95
C LYS A 27 -8.88 -18.65 8.35
N CYS A 28 -7.66 -18.20 8.62
CA CYS A 28 -6.51 -19.02 8.96
C CYS A 28 -5.98 -18.60 10.35
N GLY A 29 -6.65 -19.08 11.40
CA GLY A 29 -6.35 -18.70 12.77
C GLY A 29 -6.57 -17.20 13.03
N LYS A 30 -5.49 -16.49 13.37
CA LYS A 30 -5.49 -15.03 13.58
C LYS A 30 -5.50 -14.23 12.28
N PHE A 31 -5.11 -14.85 11.17
CA PHE A 31 -5.07 -14.20 9.86
C PHE A 31 -6.32 -14.52 9.04
N THR A 32 -6.60 -13.65 8.08
CA THR A 32 -7.59 -13.90 7.03
C THR A 32 -6.89 -13.78 5.69
N ASP A 33 -6.88 -14.86 4.92
CA ASP A 33 -6.44 -14.85 3.54
C ASP A 33 -7.57 -14.32 2.65
N VAL A 34 -7.23 -13.42 1.74
CA VAL A 34 -8.11 -12.84 0.74
C VAL A 34 -7.54 -13.17 -0.63
N TYR A 35 -8.37 -13.76 -1.48
CA TYR A 35 -8.01 -14.19 -2.82
C TYR A 35 -8.79 -13.37 -3.85
N GLY A 36 -8.11 -13.02 -4.95
CA GLY A 36 -8.63 -12.18 -6.02
C GLY A 36 -8.07 -10.76 -6.00
N ASP A 37 -8.10 -10.12 -7.16
CA ASP A 37 -7.61 -8.75 -7.34
C ASP A 37 -8.58 -7.73 -6.75
N ILE A 38 -8.02 -6.65 -6.20
CA ILE A 38 -8.81 -5.57 -5.62
C ILE A 38 -8.25 -4.20 -5.99
N SER A 39 -9.17 -3.31 -6.34
CA SER A 39 -8.89 -1.88 -6.51
C SER A 39 -9.81 -1.05 -5.62
N PHE A 40 -9.23 -0.18 -4.81
CA PHE A 40 -9.95 0.81 -4.02
C PHE A 40 -9.91 2.14 -4.76
N ASN A 41 -11.08 2.66 -5.16
CA ASN A 41 -11.17 4.05 -5.60
C ASN A 41 -11.07 5.00 -4.39
N THR A 42 -10.98 6.31 -4.66
CA THR A 42 -10.85 7.36 -3.63
C THR A 42 -11.93 7.29 -2.55
N GLU A 43 -13.18 7.00 -2.93
CA GLU A 43 -14.28 6.97 -1.96
C GLU A 43 -14.23 5.73 -1.06
N ALA A 44 -13.95 4.57 -1.66
CA ALA A 44 -13.75 3.33 -0.92
C ALA A 44 -12.55 3.46 0.03
N GLY A 45 -11.44 4.06 -0.43
CA GLY A 45 -10.24 4.29 0.38
C GLY A 45 -10.50 5.17 1.60
N ARG A 46 -11.26 6.27 1.45
CA ARG A 46 -11.63 7.16 2.56
C ARG A 46 -12.46 6.46 3.62
N ARG A 47 -13.44 5.66 3.19
CA ARG A 47 -14.45 5.02 4.05
C ARG A 47 -13.97 3.72 4.68
N LEU A 48 -13.20 2.92 3.95
CA LEU A 48 -12.86 1.55 4.33
C LEU A 48 -11.43 1.47 4.85
N ARG A 49 -11.31 0.95 6.07
CA ARG A 49 -10.02 0.55 6.64
C ARG A 49 -9.74 -0.90 6.28
N ILE A 50 -8.55 -1.17 5.72
CA ILE A 50 -8.03 -2.53 5.58
C ILE A 50 -7.73 -3.05 7.00
N PRO A 51 -8.39 -4.12 7.47
CA PRO A 51 -8.24 -4.59 8.85
C PRO A 51 -6.89 -5.26 9.08
N ALA A 52 -6.55 -5.45 10.35
CA ALA A 52 -5.29 -6.08 10.73
C ALA A 52 -5.30 -7.58 10.41
N SER A 53 -4.10 -8.17 10.29
CA SER A 53 -3.93 -9.62 10.11
C SER A 53 -4.63 -10.14 8.84
N VAL A 54 -4.38 -9.47 7.72
CA VAL A 54 -4.92 -9.85 6.41
C VAL A 54 -3.78 -10.17 5.45
N ASN A 55 -3.93 -11.26 4.73
CA ASN A 55 -3.02 -11.66 3.67
C ASN A 55 -3.76 -11.55 2.34
N PHE A 56 -3.20 -10.82 1.39
CA PHE A 56 -3.76 -10.70 0.04
C PHE A 56 -2.98 -11.57 -0.94
N HIS A 57 -3.68 -12.45 -1.64
CA HIS A 57 -3.19 -13.39 -2.66
C HIS A 57 -3.66 -12.96 -4.07
N GLY A 58 -3.68 -11.66 -4.32
CA GLY A 58 -4.08 -11.03 -5.56
C GLY A 58 -3.52 -9.60 -5.62
N GLN A 59 -3.60 -8.98 -6.79
CA GLN A 59 -3.12 -7.61 -6.96
C GLN A 59 -3.95 -6.64 -6.11
N VAL A 60 -3.28 -5.76 -5.38
CA VAL A 60 -3.94 -4.75 -4.53
C VAL A 60 -3.61 -3.36 -5.03
N ARG A 61 -4.62 -2.61 -5.45
CA ARG A 61 -4.52 -1.22 -5.85
C ARG A 61 -5.24 -0.35 -4.85
N ILE A 62 -4.54 0.59 -4.24
CA ILE A 62 -5.08 1.56 -3.28
C ILE A 62 -4.80 2.98 -3.73
N THR A 63 -5.34 3.97 -3.02
CA THR A 63 -5.01 5.38 -3.17
C THR A 63 -4.41 5.93 -1.87
N GLN A 64 -3.94 7.18 -1.93
CA GLN A 64 -3.49 7.95 -0.76
C GLN A 64 -4.55 8.09 0.35
N THR A 65 -5.82 7.87 0.05
CA THR A 65 -6.91 8.00 1.02
C THR A 65 -7.11 6.78 1.91
N ASN A 66 -6.54 5.64 1.53
CA ASN A 66 -6.73 4.37 2.22
C ASN A 66 -6.11 4.37 3.62
N LYS A 67 -6.72 3.60 4.52
CA LYS A 67 -6.23 3.37 5.88
C LYS A 67 -5.88 1.91 6.06
N LEU A 68 -4.64 1.63 6.44
CA LEU A 68 -4.16 0.26 6.69
C LEU A 68 -3.98 0.04 8.19
N SER A 69 -4.42 -1.11 8.67
CA SER A 69 -4.07 -1.62 10.00
C SER A 69 -2.82 -2.49 9.94
N PRO A 70 -2.14 -2.75 11.07
CA PRO A 70 -0.92 -3.56 11.09
C PRO A 70 -1.10 -5.02 10.64
N ASN A 71 0.02 -5.70 10.37
CA ASN A 71 0.13 -7.13 10.08
C ASN A 71 -0.57 -7.51 8.77
N ILE A 72 -0.28 -6.77 7.70
CA ILE A 72 -0.80 -7.06 6.36
C ILE A 72 0.32 -7.64 5.51
N THR A 73 0.04 -8.72 4.79
CA THR A 73 0.95 -9.29 3.79
C THR A 73 0.34 -9.15 2.40
N PHE A 74 1.11 -8.62 1.45
CA PHE A 74 0.77 -8.61 0.03
C PHE A 74 1.66 -9.63 -0.68
N PHE A 75 1.06 -10.74 -1.14
CA PHE A 75 1.78 -11.80 -1.85
C PHE A 75 2.03 -11.45 -3.33
N ASN A 76 1.15 -10.64 -3.92
CA ASN A 76 1.25 -10.15 -5.28
C ASN A 76 1.51 -8.63 -5.29
N GLU A 77 1.47 -8.04 -6.49
CA GLU A 77 1.76 -6.63 -6.69
C GLU A 77 0.89 -5.70 -5.84
N PHE A 78 1.53 -4.71 -5.26
CA PHE A 78 0.88 -3.65 -4.51
C PHE A 78 1.09 -2.32 -5.22
N HIS A 79 -0.01 -1.61 -5.47
CA HIS A 79 -0.02 -0.35 -6.19
C HIS A 79 -0.67 0.74 -5.34
N VAL A 80 0.01 1.89 -5.21
CA VAL A 80 -0.61 3.16 -4.85
C VAL A 80 -0.86 3.91 -6.16
N LEU A 81 -2.13 4.04 -6.51
CA LEU A 81 -2.58 4.74 -7.70
C LEU A 81 -2.59 6.26 -7.48
N PRO A 82 -2.32 7.05 -8.54
CA PRO A 82 -2.42 8.49 -8.47
C PRO A 82 -3.85 8.92 -8.19
N LEU A 83 -3.97 9.99 -7.42
CA LEU A 83 -5.22 10.73 -7.32
C LEU A 83 -5.26 11.73 -8.47
N ALA A 84 -6.44 11.94 -9.06
CA ALA A 84 -6.59 12.93 -10.12
C ALA A 84 -6.13 14.30 -9.60
N ILE A 85 -5.31 14.99 -10.40
CA ILE A 85 -4.99 16.41 -10.21
C ILE A 85 -6.34 17.14 -10.11
N ASP A 86 -6.47 18.05 -9.15
CA ASP A 86 -7.70 18.74 -8.69
C ASP A 86 -8.51 18.06 -7.58
N THR A 87 -8.25 16.77 -7.26
CA THR A 87 -8.92 16.10 -6.12
C THR A 87 -8.20 16.27 -4.78
N ILE A 88 -7.02 16.89 -4.80
CA ILE A 88 -6.19 17.07 -3.62
C ILE A 88 -5.69 18.51 -3.49
N ASP A 89 -6.06 19.15 -2.39
CA ASP A 89 -5.28 20.24 -1.83
C ASP A 89 -3.97 19.66 -1.29
N THR A 90 -2.84 20.00 -1.91
CA THR A 90 -1.50 19.50 -1.55
C THR A 90 -1.09 19.85 -0.12
N HIS A 91 -1.78 20.81 0.52
CA HIS A 91 -1.62 21.14 1.94
C HIS A 91 -2.53 20.29 2.87
N LYS A 92 -3.46 19.51 2.31
CA LYS A 92 -4.38 18.60 3.02
C LYS A 92 -4.33 17.16 2.54
N THR A 93 -3.32 16.77 1.76
CA THR A 93 -3.14 15.38 1.30
C THR A 93 -3.28 14.40 2.47
N PRO A 94 -4.24 13.45 2.44
CA PRO A 94 -4.25 12.38 3.42
C PRO A 94 -2.94 11.60 3.28
N HIS A 95 -2.23 11.47 4.40
CA HIS A 95 -0.98 10.71 4.45
C HIS A 95 -1.33 9.24 4.61
N LEU A 96 -1.37 8.50 3.50
CA LEU A 96 -1.35 7.05 3.56
C LEU A 96 -0.14 6.62 4.40
N ARG A 97 -0.43 5.96 5.52
CA ARG A 97 0.58 5.36 6.40
C ARG A 97 0.63 3.87 6.11
N ILE A 98 1.78 3.40 5.65
CA ILE A 98 2.08 1.97 5.59
C ILE A 98 2.53 1.54 7.00
N PRO A 99 1.88 0.55 7.63
CA PRO A 99 2.32 0.03 8.93
C PRO A 99 3.69 -0.64 8.85
N GLU A 100 4.49 -0.52 9.91
CA GLU A 100 5.84 -1.12 10.00
C GLU A 100 5.84 -2.64 9.86
N SER A 101 4.76 -3.32 10.26
CA SER A 101 4.62 -4.77 10.11
C SER A 101 4.02 -5.21 8.76
N THR A 102 3.94 -4.31 7.78
CA THR A 102 3.51 -4.65 6.42
C THR A 102 4.60 -5.45 5.72
N ARG A 103 4.22 -6.52 5.01
CA ARG A 103 5.13 -7.35 4.24
C ARG A 103 4.77 -7.33 2.77
N PHE A 104 5.73 -6.99 1.93
CA PHE A 104 5.60 -7.07 0.47
C PHE A 104 6.43 -8.25 -0.04
N MET A 105 5.76 -9.23 -0.66
CA MET A 105 6.42 -10.43 -1.16
C MET A 105 6.64 -10.40 -2.68
N SER A 106 6.28 -9.29 -3.33
CA SER A 106 6.35 -9.07 -4.77
C SER A 106 6.71 -7.60 -5.07
N CYS A 107 6.32 -7.10 -6.23
CA CYS A 107 6.58 -5.73 -6.69
C CYS A 107 5.72 -4.70 -5.93
N VAL A 108 6.29 -3.52 -5.75
CA VAL A 108 5.65 -2.38 -5.09
C VAL A 108 5.74 -1.15 -5.99
N PHE A 109 4.58 -0.59 -6.33
CA PHE A 109 4.44 0.58 -7.20
C PHE A 109 3.80 1.73 -6.41
N LEU A 110 4.60 2.75 -6.12
CA LEU A 110 4.24 3.93 -5.33
C LEU A 110 4.21 5.17 -6.23
N ASN A 111 3.24 5.25 -7.13
CA ASN A 111 3.10 6.40 -8.01
C ASN A 111 2.46 7.57 -7.24
N THR A 112 3.10 8.75 -7.24
CA THR A 112 2.64 9.95 -6.49
C THR A 112 2.49 9.73 -4.98
N PHE A 113 3.27 8.81 -4.40
CA PHE A 113 3.26 8.55 -2.97
C PHE A 113 4.07 9.59 -2.16
N HIS A 114 3.38 10.53 -1.51
CA HIS A 114 4.00 11.55 -0.64
C HIS A 114 4.06 11.17 0.87
N GLY A 115 3.87 9.89 1.20
CA GLY A 115 3.93 9.40 2.58
C GLY A 115 5.35 9.09 3.06
N ARG A 116 5.43 8.52 4.27
CA ARG A 116 6.70 8.01 4.82
C ARG A 116 6.79 6.51 4.56
N TRP A 117 7.93 6.06 4.04
CA TRP A 117 8.24 4.64 3.96
C TRP A 117 8.66 4.10 5.35
N PRO A 118 8.16 2.94 5.80
CA PRO A 118 8.54 2.40 7.11
C PRO A 118 9.98 1.90 7.13
N GLU A 119 10.76 2.31 8.12
CA GLU A 119 12.19 1.94 8.24
C GLU A 119 12.38 0.44 8.54
N SER A 120 11.37 -0.22 9.10
CA SER A 120 11.35 -1.67 9.31
C SER A 120 11.21 -2.49 8.02
N ILE A 121 10.83 -1.86 6.90
CA ILE A 121 10.67 -2.54 5.62
C ILE A 121 11.91 -2.25 4.76
N HIS A 122 12.89 -3.12 4.90
CA HIS A 122 14.21 -2.99 4.27
C HIS A 122 14.41 -3.97 3.09
N THR A 123 13.42 -4.78 2.72
CA THR A 123 13.53 -5.74 1.61
C THR A 123 12.28 -5.76 0.74
N ILE A 124 12.47 -5.62 -0.57
CA ILE A 124 11.44 -5.83 -1.60
C ILE A 124 11.88 -6.97 -2.52
N LYS A 125 11.04 -8.01 -2.60
CA LYS A 125 11.36 -9.22 -3.37
C LYS A 125 11.21 -9.06 -4.89
N GLY A 126 10.47 -8.04 -5.34
CA GLY A 126 10.28 -7.73 -6.75
C GLY A 126 10.88 -6.37 -7.12
N HIS A 127 10.24 -5.68 -8.06
CA HIS A 127 10.58 -4.31 -8.44
C HIS A 127 10.05 -3.30 -7.43
N PHE A 128 10.75 -2.18 -7.26
CA PHE A 128 10.34 -1.08 -6.38
C PHE A 128 10.31 0.25 -7.11
N PHE A 129 9.11 0.72 -7.48
CA PHE A 129 8.95 1.95 -8.23
C PHE A 129 8.32 3.01 -7.33
N TRP A 130 9.04 4.09 -7.04
CA TRP A 130 8.58 5.23 -6.25
C TRP A 130 8.75 6.52 -7.06
N THR A 131 7.87 6.68 -8.04
CA THR A 131 7.94 7.71 -9.08
C THR A 131 7.03 8.91 -8.78
N TYR A 132 7.37 10.06 -9.36
CA TYR A 132 6.58 11.30 -9.28
C TYR A 132 6.20 11.72 -7.85
N SER A 133 7.11 11.50 -6.90
CA SER A 133 6.82 11.59 -5.46
C SER A 133 7.71 12.62 -4.76
N TYR A 134 7.30 13.01 -3.55
CA TYR A 134 8.12 13.83 -2.65
C TYR A 134 8.67 12.95 -1.52
N ILE A 135 9.92 12.52 -1.69
CA ILE A 135 10.58 11.54 -0.83
C ILE A 135 11.38 12.30 0.23
N ARG A 136 10.84 12.39 1.44
CA ARG A 136 11.47 13.12 2.55
C ARG A 136 12.73 12.46 3.08
N LYS A 137 12.69 11.13 3.20
CA LYS A 137 13.79 10.29 3.71
C LYS A 137 13.64 8.93 3.04
N MET A 138 14.72 8.45 2.42
CA MET A 138 14.82 7.06 2.01
C MET A 138 15.16 6.16 3.21
N PRO A 139 14.67 4.92 3.28
CA PRO A 139 15.12 3.95 4.28
C PRO A 139 16.66 3.77 4.23
N GLU A 140 17.29 3.59 5.40
CA GLU A 140 18.76 3.58 5.55
C GLU A 140 19.44 2.35 4.96
N VAL A 141 18.72 1.21 4.89
CA VAL A 141 19.12 0.02 4.15
C VAL A 141 17.90 -0.47 3.39
N PHE A 142 18.05 -0.65 2.08
CA PHE A 142 16.96 -1.08 1.21
C PHE A 142 17.51 -2.07 0.19
N SER A 143 17.16 -3.34 0.34
CA SER A 143 17.52 -4.40 -0.61
C SER A 143 16.36 -4.63 -1.58
N VAL A 144 16.59 -4.41 -2.88
CA VAL A 144 15.60 -4.67 -3.94
C VAL A 144 16.16 -5.76 -4.86
N HIS A 145 15.38 -6.83 -4.99
CA HIS A 145 15.77 -7.96 -5.82
C HIS A 145 15.57 -7.71 -7.32
N GLY A 146 14.61 -6.86 -7.70
CA GLY A 146 14.44 -6.39 -9.07
C GLY A 146 14.96 -4.97 -9.25
N ASP A 147 14.46 -4.32 -10.28
CA ASP A 147 14.77 -2.92 -10.59
C ASP A 147 14.13 -1.93 -9.62
N MET A 148 14.81 -0.81 -9.43
CA MET A 148 14.31 0.36 -8.73
C MET A 148 14.11 1.53 -9.68
N ASN A 149 12.95 2.18 -9.60
CA ASN A 149 12.66 3.37 -10.40
C ASN A 149 12.16 4.52 -9.51
N LEU A 150 12.89 5.63 -9.52
CA LEU A 150 12.62 6.83 -8.73
C LEU A 150 12.38 8.06 -9.63
N SER A 151 12.10 7.84 -10.92
CA SER A 151 11.94 8.88 -11.93
C SER A 151 10.93 9.96 -11.51
N GLY A 152 11.30 11.22 -11.75
CA GLY A 152 10.43 12.38 -11.49
C GLY A 152 10.15 12.65 -10.01
N SER A 153 10.82 11.97 -9.08
CA SER A 153 10.70 12.21 -7.65
C SER A 153 11.69 13.27 -7.15
N ASN A 154 11.31 14.00 -6.09
CA ASN A 154 12.20 14.91 -5.38
C ASN A 154 12.70 14.22 -4.09
N ILE A 155 14.01 14.21 -3.85
CA ILE A 155 14.65 13.52 -2.71
C ILE A 155 15.41 14.54 -1.85
N LYS A 156 15.10 14.60 -0.55
CA LYS A 156 15.79 15.53 0.38
C LYS A 156 17.08 14.98 1.00
N LYS A 157 17.17 13.67 1.25
CA LYS A 157 18.38 13.03 1.80
C LYS A 157 18.73 11.84 0.93
N CYS A 158 19.94 11.86 0.36
CA CYS A 158 20.45 10.78 -0.49
C CYS A 158 20.80 9.54 0.35
N LEU A 159 20.88 8.39 -0.32
CA LEU A 159 21.19 7.08 0.25
C LEU A 159 22.60 7.07 0.85
N HIS A 160 22.79 6.34 1.95
CA HIS A 160 24.14 5.95 2.38
C HIS A 160 24.48 4.55 1.85
N GLU A 161 23.54 3.59 1.89
CA GLU A 161 23.74 2.21 1.44
C GLU A 161 22.48 1.68 0.73
N LEU A 162 22.64 1.18 -0.51
CA LEU A 162 21.56 0.60 -1.32
C LEU A 162 22.06 -0.69 -1.97
N GLU A 163 21.42 -1.81 -1.66
CA GLU A 163 21.72 -3.11 -2.28
C GLU A 163 20.70 -3.41 -3.38
N LEU A 164 21.17 -3.52 -4.61
CA LEU A 164 20.33 -3.77 -5.77
C LEU A 164 20.88 -4.93 -6.58
N LYS A 165 19.97 -5.82 -6.98
CA LYS A 165 20.28 -6.88 -7.92
C LYS A 165 19.90 -6.53 -9.36
N GLY A 166 18.96 -5.61 -9.54
CA GLY A 166 18.56 -5.05 -10.84
C GLY A 166 19.07 -3.63 -11.05
N ASP A 167 18.48 -2.96 -12.04
CA ASP A 167 18.89 -1.61 -12.46
C ASP A 167 18.25 -0.50 -11.62
N VAL A 168 18.86 0.69 -11.66
CA VAL A 168 18.34 1.92 -11.04
C VAL A 168 18.02 2.97 -12.09
N ILE A 169 16.78 3.41 -12.10
CA ILE A 169 16.28 4.43 -13.02
C ILE A 169 15.92 5.69 -12.22
N ILE A 170 16.71 6.75 -12.36
CA ILE A 170 16.59 8.01 -11.60
C ILE A 170 16.49 9.31 -12.46
N PRO A 171 15.97 9.30 -13.71
CA PRO A 171 15.85 10.52 -14.51
C PRO A 171 14.91 11.54 -13.85
N GLY A 172 15.31 12.81 -13.94
CA GLY A 172 14.49 13.92 -13.44
C GLY A 172 14.42 14.03 -11.91
N ILE A 173 15.30 13.35 -11.17
CA ILE A 173 15.41 13.56 -9.72
C ILE A 173 15.98 14.93 -9.41
N LYS A 174 15.36 15.62 -8.45
CA LYS A 174 15.95 16.82 -7.83
C LYS A 174 16.37 16.48 -6.41
N ILE A 175 17.65 16.65 -6.12
CA ILE A 175 18.22 16.54 -4.77
C ILE A 175 18.27 17.95 -4.18
N ARG A 176 17.75 18.13 -2.96
CA ARG A 176 17.71 19.42 -2.26
C ARG A 176 18.20 19.28 -0.83
#